data_AF-A0A972U0C1-F1
#
_entry.id   AF-A0A972U0C1-F1
#
_cell.length_a   1.000
_cell.length_b   1.000
_cell.length_c   1.000
_cell.angle_alpha   90.00
_cell.angle_beta   90.00
_cell.angle_gamma   90.00
#
_symmetry.space_group_name_H-M   'P 1'
#
loop_
_entity.id
_entity.type
_entity.pdbx_description
1 polymer ?
#
loop_
_entity_poly.entity_id
_entity_poly.type
_entity_poly.pdbx_seq_one_letter_code
_entity_poly.pdbx_strand_id
1 'polypeptide(L)' 'EEAKRVCRSCTVVDACLQWAMETSQEAGVWGGLSEDDRRLARRRTLRVQSA' A
#
# COMPACT_ATOMS: atom_id res chain seq x y z
N GLU A 1 -12.26 -5.82 0.91
CA GLU A 1 -12.45 -5.59 2.37
C GLU A 1 -11.81 -6.64 3.28
N GLU A 2 -11.98 -7.94 3.06
CA GLU A 2 -11.42 -8.98 3.96
C GLU A 2 -9.89 -8.96 4.05
N ALA A 3 -9.19 -8.91 2.92
CA ALA A 3 -7.74 -8.82 2.87
C ALA A 3 -7.20 -7.55 3.59
N LYS A 4 -7.88 -6.40 3.45
CA LYS A 4 -7.50 -5.17 4.18
C LYS A 4 -7.61 -5.35 5.68
N ARG A 5 -8.59 -6.11 6.16
CA ARG A 5 -8.80 -6.41 7.58
C ARG A 5 -7.64 -7.24 8.14
N VAL A 6 -7.18 -8.24 7.37
CA VAL A 6 -6.01 -9.06 7.71
C VAL A 6 -4.72 -8.24 7.68
N CYS A 7 -4.53 -7.37 6.68
CA CYS A 7 -3.36 -6.49 6.62
C CYS A 7 -3.25 -5.58 7.85
N ARG A 8 -4.38 -5.10 8.41
CA ARG A 8 -4.39 -4.25 9.60
C ARG A 8 -3.93 -4.96 10.88
N SER A 9 -4.03 -6.28 10.95
CA SER A 9 -3.50 -7.07 12.07
C SER A 9 -2.10 -7.61 11.81
N CYS A 10 -1.50 -7.29 10.66
CA CYS A 10 -0.16 -7.75 10.27
C CYS A 10 0.90 -6.82 10.88
N THR A 11 1.86 -7.39 11.63
CA THR A 11 2.94 -6.64 12.29
C THR A 11 3.96 -6.03 11.32
N VAL A 12 4.03 -6.56 10.09
CA VAL A 12 4.96 -6.12 9.03
C VAL A 12 4.25 -5.32 7.94
N VAL A 13 3.10 -4.72 8.25
CA VAL A 13 2.26 -3.99 7.28
C VAL A 13 3.04 -2.89 6.55
N ASP A 14 3.92 -2.16 7.25
CA ASP A 14 4.71 -1.07 6.68
C ASP A 14 5.83 -1.60 5.76
N ALA A 15 6.55 -2.63 6.19
CA ALA A 15 7.59 -3.27 5.38
C ALA A 15 6.99 -3.92 4.11
N CYS A 16 5.81 -4.53 4.24
CA CYS A 16 5.05 -5.09 3.12
C CYS A 16 4.62 -4.01 2.13
N LEU A 17 4.16 -2.85 2.63
CA LEU A 17 3.81 -1.71 1.79
C LEU A 17 5.03 -1.17 1.04
N GLN A 18 6.14 -0.97 1.74
CA GLN A 18 7.37 -0.43 1.17
C GLN A 18 7.88 -1.34 0.05
N TRP A 19 7.97 -2.64 0.31
CA TRP A 19 8.38 -3.62 -0.70
C TRP A 19 7.46 -3.59 -1.93
N ALA A 20 6.14 -3.57 -1.73
CA ALA A 20 5.18 -3.52 -2.83
C ALA A 20 5.28 -2.24 -3.67
N MET A 21 5.67 -1.11 -3.05
CA MET A 21 5.93 0.15 -3.75
C MET A 21 7.23 0.10 -4.55
N GLU A 22 8.32 -0.39 -3.94
CA GLU A 22 9.65 -0.53 -4.56
C GLU A 22 9.63 -1.46 -5.77
N THR A 23 9.04 -2.65 -5.63
CA THR A 23 8.98 -3.64 -6.73
C THR A 23 7.85 -3.39 -7.71
N SER A 24 7.08 -2.31 -7.53
CA SER A 24 5.91 -1.97 -8.34
C SER A 24 4.92 -3.12 -8.52
N GLN A 25 4.50 -3.73 -7.40
CA GLN A 25 3.43 -4.74 -7.43
C GLN A 25 2.10 -4.12 -7.85
N GLU A 26 1.65 -4.48 -9.05
CA GLU A 26 0.46 -3.92 -9.67
C GLU A 26 -0.82 -4.55 -9.10
N ALA A 27 -0.83 -5.86 -8.87
CA ALA A 27 -2.02 -6.59 -8.43
C ALA A 27 -2.06 -6.84 -6.91
N GLY A 28 -3.27 -6.93 -6.34
CA GLY A 28 -3.51 -7.41 -4.97
C GLY A 28 -3.54 -6.34 -3.87
N VAL A 29 -3.73 -6.77 -2.61
CA VAL A 29 -3.75 -5.90 -1.42
C VAL A 29 -2.41 -6.01 -0.69
N TRP A 30 -1.72 -4.89 -0.55
CA TRP A 30 -0.39 -4.80 0.08
C TRP A 30 -0.40 -3.67 1.10
N GLY A 31 0.08 -3.92 2.31
CA GLY A 31 0.14 -2.89 3.34
C GLY A 31 -1.23 -2.28 3.73
N GLY A 32 -2.32 -3.01 3.52
CA GLY A 32 -3.68 -2.48 3.73
C GLY A 32 -4.23 -1.62 2.60
N LEU A 33 -3.47 -1.39 1.52
CA LEU A 33 -3.93 -0.68 0.32
C LEU A 33 -4.29 -1.67 -0.77
N SER A 34 -5.46 -1.51 -1.40
CA SER A 34 -5.78 -2.24 -2.64
C SER A 34 -4.96 -1.70 -3.82
N GLU A 35 -4.99 -2.41 -4.94
CA GLU A 35 -4.41 -1.92 -6.20
C GLU A 35 -4.88 -0.50 -6.55
N ASP A 36 -6.18 -0.23 -6.48
CA ASP A 36 -6.73 1.10 -6.75
C ASP A 36 -6.28 2.13 -5.72
N ASP A 37 -6.23 1.76 -4.44
CA ASP A 37 -5.72 2.65 -3.39
C ASP A 37 -4.24 2.97 -3.62
N ARG A 38 -3.42 1.99 -4.07
CA ARG A 38 -2.01 2.21 -4.41
C ARG A 38 -1.85 3.05 -5.68
N ARG A 39 -2.72 2.88 -6.68
CA ARG A 39 -2.74 3.70 -7.90
C ARG A 39 -3.07 5.15 -7.57
N LEU A 40 -4.01 5.38 -6.66
CA LEU A 40 -4.35 6.70 -6.13
C LEU A 40 -3.24 7.25 -5.21
N ALA A 41 -2.63 6.41 -4.37
CA ALA A 41 -1.51 6.77 -3.52
C ALA A 41 -0.31 7.21 -4.36
N ARG A 42 0.11 6.47 -5.40
CA ARG A 42 1.18 6.91 -6.32
C ARG A 42 0.93 8.29 -6.91
N ARG A 43 -0.33 8.63 -7.22
CA ARG A 43 -0.71 9.98 -7.70
C ARG A 43 -0.65 11.05 -6.58
N ARG A 44 -0.84 10.65 -5.32
CA ARG A 44 -0.83 11.52 -4.12
C ARG A 44 0.52 11.63 -3.43
N THR A 45 1.40 10.62 -3.51
CA THR A 45 2.74 10.63 -2.90
C THR A 45 3.63 11.69 -3.56
N LEU A 46 3.37 12.06 -4.82
CA LEU A 46 3.93 13.27 -5.45
C LEU A 46 3.53 14.59 -4.76
N ARG A 47 2.53 14.59 -3.86
CA ARG A 47 2.07 15.76 -3.10
C ARG A 47 2.28 15.64 -1.57
N VAL A 48 2.66 14.47 -1.04
CA VAL A 48 2.73 14.22 0.42
C VAL A 48 4.16 13.95 0.91
N GLN A 49 5.18 13.99 0.04
CA GLN A 49 6.58 14.10 0.49
C GLN A 49 6.99 15.52 0.93
N SER A 50 6.02 16.43 1.06
CA SER A 50 6.18 17.76 1.67
C SER A 50 5.34 17.88 2.94
N ALA A 51 5.62 17.07 3.96
CA ALA A 51 5.26 17.32 5.35
C ALA A 51 6.05 16.40 6.29
#